data_AF-I9R2Y0-F1
#
_entry.id   AF-I9R2Y0-F1
#
_cell.length_a   1.000
_cell.length_b   1.000
_cell.length_c   1.000
_cell.angle_alpha   90.00
_cell.angle_beta   90.00
_cell.angle_gamma   90.00
#
_symmetry.space_group_name_H-M   'P 1'
#
loop_
_entity.id
_entity.type
_entity.pdbx_description
1 polymer ?
#
loop_
_entity_poly.entity_id
_entity_poly.type
_entity_poly.pdbx_seq_one_letter_code
_entity_poly.pdbx_strand_id
1 'polypeptide(L)'
;MKPFIVSIKIPGKSKAHVALLPVSFRLVAHSPANSDKVCVSFNDKSGTLIYITLYPETKDCKEYLKIMSDDQRKSVAQQFCDMIRDEIFVFFASNKDCNGEYKESINLMLDDWRSYWEDSLDTIILDAMSD
;
A
#
# COMPACT_ATOMS: atom_id res chain seq x y z
N MET A 1 -7.48 -6.88 -25.98
CA MET A 1 -6.79 -5.84 -25.18
C MET A 1 -5.32 -6.22 -25.07
N LYS A 2 -4.39 -5.27 -25.30
CA LYS A 2 -2.96 -5.50 -25.05
C LYS A 2 -2.74 -5.56 -23.53
N PRO A 3 -1.86 -6.43 -23.01
CA PRO A 3 -1.53 -6.43 -21.59
C PRO A 3 -0.92 -5.08 -21.21
N PHE A 4 -1.43 -4.47 -20.14
CA PHE A 4 -0.83 -3.28 -19.55
C PHE A 4 0.46 -3.70 -18.84
N ILE A 5 1.58 -3.18 -19.31
CA ILE A 5 2.89 -3.41 -18.72
C ILE A 5 3.15 -2.26 -17.73
N VAL A 6 3.26 -2.60 -16.46
CA VAL A 6 3.59 -1.66 -15.39
C VAL A 6 4.97 -2.00 -14.86
N SER A 7 5.83 -0.99 -14.70
CA SER A 7 7.12 -1.14 -14.01
C SER A 7 7.05 -0.53 -12.62
N ILE A 8 7.63 -1.21 -11.65
CA ILE A 8 7.76 -0.75 -10.27
C ILE A 8 9.25 -0.54 -10.00
N LYS A 9 9.62 0.67 -9.59
CA LYS A 9 11.00 1.02 -9.20
C LYS A 9 11.05 1.35 -7.71
N ILE A 10 12.01 0.74 -7.02
CA ILE A 10 12.35 1.00 -5.61
C ILE A 10 13.85 1.32 -5.53
N PRO A 11 14.27 2.59 -5.50
CA PRO A 11 15.67 2.96 -5.26
C PRO A 11 16.01 3.12 -3.77
N GLY A 12 16.50 2.05 -3.13
CA GLY A 12 17.13 2.17 -1.81
C GLY A 12 17.18 0.87 -1.01
N LYS A 13 18.34 0.19 -1.05
CA LYS A 13 18.69 -1.07 -0.36
C LYS A 13 17.79 -2.29 -0.66
N SER A 14 18.36 -3.14 -1.51
CA SER A 14 18.01 -4.54 -1.80
C SER A 14 16.95 -4.78 -2.88
N LYS A 15 17.45 -5.06 -4.10
CA LYS A 15 16.79 -5.66 -5.27
C LYS A 15 15.48 -4.97 -5.68
N ALA A 16 15.60 -4.00 -6.59
CA ALA A 16 14.46 -3.44 -7.31
C ALA A 16 13.64 -4.57 -7.94
N HIS A 17 12.45 -4.85 -7.38
CA HIS A 17 11.51 -5.79 -7.94
C HIS A 17 10.66 -5.05 -8.97
N VAL A 18 11.10 -5.10 -10.23
CA VAL A 18 10.22 -4.77 -11.37
C VAL A 18 9.27 -5.96 -11.53
N ALA A 19 8.06 -5.83 -11.00
CA ALA A 19 7.00 -6.75 -11.35
C ALA A 19 6.21 -6.16 -12.51
N LEU A 20 6.25 -6.82 -13.67
CA LEU A 20 5.20 -6.70 -14.68
C LEU A 20 3.93 -7.19 -13.98
N LEU A 21 3.08 -6.29 -13.50
CA LEU A 21 1.80 -6.73 -12.94
C LEU A 21 1.03 -7.38 -14.09
N PRO A 22 0.77 -8.71 -14.07
CA PRO A 22 -0.24 -9.24 -14.95
C PRO A 22 -1.54 -8.47 -14.66
N VAL A 23 -2.45 -8.43 -15.63
CA VAL A 23 -3.74 -7.71 -15.58
C VAL A 23 -4.62 -8.09 -14.36
N SER A 24 -4.17 -9.01 -13.50
CA SER A 24 -4.82 -9.44 -12.28
C SER A 24 -3.79 -9.76 -11.20
N PHE A 25 -3.76 -8.95 -10.13
CA PHE A 25 -3.06 -9.22 -8.89
C PHE A 25 -4.06 -9.19 -7.72
N ARG A 26 -3.77 -9.91 -6.64
CA ARG A 26 -4.48 -9.84 -5.37
C ARG A 26 -3.68 -8.98 -4.41
N LEU A 27 -4.27 -7.87 -4.00
CA LEU A 27 -3.76 -7.05 -2.90
C LEU A 27 -4.17 -7.67 -1.56
N VAL A 28 -3.23 -7.75 -0.63
CA VAL A 28 -3.49 -8.19 0.75
C VAL A 28 -2.73 -7.27 1.70
N ALA A 29 -3.45 -6.61 2.60
CA ALA A 29 -2.86 -5.89 3.73
C ALA A 29 -3.13 -6.66 5.04
N HIS A 30 -2.20 -6.59 5.98
CA HIS A 30 -2.38 -7.12 7.34
C HIS A 30 -1.49 -6.38 8.34
N SER A 31 -1.94 -6.28 9.58
CA SER A 31 -1.13 -5.78 10.70
C SER A 31 -0.83 -6.93 11.67
N PRO A 32 0.44 -7.32 11.88
CA PRO A 32 0.78 -8.38 12.83
C PRO A 32 0.43 -7.98 14.26
N ALA A 33 0.06 -8.96 15.09
CA ALA A 33 -0.27 -8.73 16.51
C ALA A 33 0.89 -8.06 17.26
N ASN A 34 0.56 -7.10 18.13
CA ASN A 34 1.50 -6.28 18.90
C ASN A 34 2.54 -5.52 18.05
N SER A 35 2.25 -5.29 16.77
CA SER A 35 3.16 -4.57 15.86
C SER A 35 2.67 -3.14 15.60
N ASP A 36 3.64 -2.27 15.30
CA ASP A 36 3.50 -0.88 14.87
C ASP A 36 3.60 -0.70 13.36
N LYS A 37 3.27 -1.75 12.60
CA LYS A 37 3.40 -1.75 11.14
C LYS A 37 2.20 -2.41 10.48
N VAL A 38 2.00 -2.06 9.21
CA VAL A 38 1.08 -2.70 8.30
C VAL A 38 1.87 -3.22 7.11
N CYS A 39 1.60 -4.45 6.71
CA CYS A 39 2.30 -5.10 5.62
C CYS A 39 1.35 -5.26 4.44
N VAL A 40 1.73 -4.76 3.28
CA VAL A 40 0.96 -4.81 2.04
C VAL A 40 1.70 -5.70 1.05
N SER A 41 0.96 -6.62 0.42
CA SER A 41 1.52 -7.55 -0.56
C SER A 41 0.69 -7.56 -1.84
N PHE A 42 1.40 -7.58 -2.97
CA PHE A 42 0.86 -7.78 -4.30
C PHE A 42 1.15 -9.22 -4.69
N ASN A 43 0.11 -10.03 -4.86
CA ASN A 43 0.24 -11.46 -5.12
C ASN A 43 -0.38 -11.83 -6.46
N ASP A 44 0.18 -12.81 -7.15
CA ASP A 44 -0.44 -13.46 -8.30
C ASP A 44 -0.56 -14.97 -8.08
N LYS A 45 -0.81 -15.74 -9.16
CA LYS A 45 -0.91 -17.20 -9.08
C LYS A 45 0.42 -17.89 -8.75
N SER A 46 1.56 -17.21 -8.95
CA SER A 46 2.90 -17.73 -8.68
C SER A 46 3.41 -17.40 -7.28
N GLY A 47 2.79 -16.42 -6.61
CA GLY A 47 3.10 -16.06 -5.22
C GLY A 47 3.15 -14.54 -5.02
N THR A 48 3.94 -14.11 -4.03
CA THR A 48 4.13 -12.69 -3.74
C THR A 48 5.08 -12.05 -4.74
N LEU A 49 4.56 -11.09 -5.51
CA LEU A 49 5.34 -10.29 -6.46
C LEU A 49 6.10 -9.18 -5.72
N ILE A 50 5.41 -8.48 -4.83
CA ILE A 50 5.93 -7.34 -4.07
C ILE A 50 5.40 -7.39 -2.64
N TYR A 51 6.26 -7.07 -1.69
CA TYR A 51 5.93 -6.95 -0.27
C TYR A 51 6.46 -5.62 0.26
N ILE A 52 5.58 -4.81 0.83
CA ILE A 52 5.87 -3.49 1.38
C ILE A 52 5.53 -3.50 2.86
N THR A 53 6.45 -3.01 3.69
CA THR A 53 6.18 -2.75 5.11
C THR A 53 6.01 -1.26 5.28
N LEU A 54 4.85 -0.86 5.79
CA LEU A 54 4.43 0.51 5.99
C LEU A 54 4.33 0.78 7.50
N TYR A 55 4.79 1.96 7.90
CA TYR A 55 4.74 2.41 9.27
C TYR A 55 3.86 3.65 9.36
N PRO A 56 2.99 3.77 10.38
CA PRO A 56 2.38 5.06 10.69
C PRO A 56 3.49 6.12 10.84
N GLU A 57 3.22 7.38 10.54
CA GLU A 57 4.22 8.45 10.69
C GLU A 57 4.36 8.83 12.16
N THR A 58 3.22 9.11 12.80
CA THR A 58 3.16 9.63 14.16
C THR A 58 3.39 8.56 15.23
N LYS A 59 3.98 8.99 16.35
CA LYS A 59 4.22 8.12 17.50
C LYS A 59 2.91 7.60 18.10
N ASP A 60 1.88 8.44 18.16
CA ASP A 60 0.60 8.07 18.75
C ASP A 60 -0.10 6.98 17.92
N CYS A 61 -0.10 7.09 16.59
CA CYS A 61 -0.62 6.04 15.71
C CYS A 61 0.18 4.74 15.84
N LYS A 62 1.51 4.79 15.99
CA LYS A 62 2.34 3.59 16.26
C LYS A 62 1.95 2.89 17.55
N GLU A 63 1.81 3.66 18.64
CA GLU A 63 1.44 3.10 19.95
C GLU A 63 0.01 2.57 19.96
N TYR A 64 -0.93 3.30 19.35
CA TYR A 64 -2.31 2.85 19.24
C TYR A 64 -2.40 1.55 18.43
N LEU A 65 -1.72 1.49 17.28
CA LEU A 65 -1.68 0.29 16.45
C LEU A 65 -1.17 -0.92 17.25
N LYS A 66 -0.16 -0.77 18.13
CA LYS A 66 0.34 -1.88 18.98
C LYS A 66 -0.72 -2.45 19.92
N ILE A 67 -1.58 -1.59 20.48
CA ILE A 67 -2.58 -1.98 21.49
C ILE A 67 -3.96 -2.31 20.91
N MET A 68 -4.16 -2.10 19.60
CA MET A 68 -5.41 -2.47 18.93
C MET A 68 -5.75 -3.95 19.10
N SER A 69 -7.04 -4.21 19.31
CA SER A 69 -7.62 -5.54 19.21
C SER A 69 -7.48 -6.13 17.81
N ASP A 70 -7.60 -7.45 17.70
CA ASP A 70 -7.52 -8.14 16.39
C ASP A 70 -8.56 -7.65 15.39
N ASP A 71 -9.77 -7.31 15.86
CA ASP A 71 -10.84 -6.85 14.98
C ASP A 71 -10.62 -5.41 14.51
N GLN A 72 -10.10 -4.53 15.37
CA GLN A 72 -9.65 -3.19 14.96
C GLN A 72 -8.51 -3.28 13.93
N ARG A 73 -7.52 -4.16 14.17
CA ARG A 73 -6.42 -4.38 13.23
C ARG A 73 -6.91 -4.89 11.87
N LYS A 74 -7.87 -5.82 11.86
CA LYS A 74 -8.48 -6.31 10.62
C LYS A 74 -9.23 -5.19 9.90
N SER A 75 -9.97 -4.35 10.63
CA SER A 75 -10.69 -3.21 10.07
C SER A 75 -9.72 -2.23 9.40
N VAL A 76 -8.69 -1.78 10.11
CA VAL A 76 -7.63 -0.89 9.59
C VAL A 76 -6.95 -1.50 8.37
N ALA A 77 -6.55 -2.79 8.45
CA ALA A 77 -5.92 -3.47 7.33
C ALA A 77 -6.85 -3.56 6.11
N GLN A 78 -8.14 -3.84 6.31
CA GLN A 78 -9.10 -3.93 5.22
C GLN A 78 -9.34 -2.57 4.57
N GLN A 79 -9.60 -1.52 5.36
CA GLN A 79 -9.78 -0.15 4.86
C GLN A 79 -8.56 0.31 4.07
N PHE A 80 -7.36 0.08 4.60
CA PHE A 80 -6.12 0.44 3.94
C PHE A 80 -5.88 -0.35 2.65
N CYS A 81 -6.23 -1.64 2.65
CA CYS A 81 -6.20 -2.47 1.44
C CYS A 81 -7.13 -1.92 0.36
N ASP A 82 -8.36 -1.55 0.72
CA ASP A 82 -9.33 -1.00 -0.22
C ASP A 82 -8.88 0.36 -0.78
N MET A 83 -8.35 1.23 0.07
CA MET A 83 -7.78 2.52 -0.33
C MET A 83 -6.65 2.34 -1.36
N ILE A 84 -5.61 1.55 -1.03
CA ILE A 84 -4.47 1.31 -1.93
C ILE A 84 -4.95 0.72 -3.28
N ARG A 85 -5.92 -0.21 -3.24
CA ARG A 85 -6.49 -0.80 -4.46
C ARG A 85 -7.11 0.28 -5.34
N ASP A 86 -7.96 1.11 -4.76
CA ASP A 86 -8.75 2.10 -5.50
C ASP A 86 -7.85 3.21 -6.06
N GLU A 87 -6.82 3.63 -5.32
CA GLU A 87 -5.84 4.60 -5.81
C GLU A 87 -4.98 4.06 -6.95
N ILE A 88 -4.51 2.81 -6.84
CA ILE A 88 -3.77 2.16 -7.93
C ILE A 88 -4.66 2.00 -9.16
N PHE A 89 -5.95 1.71 -8.98
CA PHE A 89 -6.91 1.67 -10.08
C PHE A 89 -7.07 3.05 -10.75
N VAL A 90 -7.19 4.13 -9.96
CA VAL A 90 -7.25 5.50 -10.48
C VAL A 90 -5.96 5.88 -11.20
N PHE A 91 -4.79 5.51 -10.67
CA PHE A 91 -3.49 5.72 -11.32
C PHE A 91 -3.47 5.06 -12.70
N PHE A 92 -3.89 3.79 -12.82
CA PHE A 92 -3.90 3.10 -14.11
C PHE A 92 -4.96 3.64 -15.08
N ALA A 93 -6.09 4.14 -14.58
CA ALA A 93 -7.15 4.68 -15.42
C ALA A 93 -6.83 6.09 -15.95
N SER A 94 -6.17 6.92 -15.14
CA SER A 94 -5.96 8.35 -15.41
C SER A 94 -4.52 8.73 -15.72
N ASN A 95 -3.57 7.85 -15.41
CA ASN A 95 -2.13 8.08 -15.48
C ASN A 95 -1.66 9.25 -14.59
N LYS A 96 -2.38 9.50 -13.49
CA LYS A 96 -2.04 10.49 -12.45
C LYS A 96 -1.61 9.80 -11.17
N ASP A 97 -0.49 10.22 -10.59
CA ASP A 97 0.04 9.68 -9.34
C ASP A 97 -0.77 10.11 -8.10
N CYS A 98 -0.30 9.73 -6.90
CA CYS A 98 -0.91 10.09 -5.62
C CYS A 98 -0.95 11.60 -5.34
N ASN A 99 -0.14 12.41 -6.04
CA ASN A 99 -0.17 13.87 -5.96
C ASN A 99 -1.07 14.50 -7.05
N GLY A 100 -1.72 13.68 -7.89
CA GLY A 100 -2.53 14.12 -9.01
C GLY A 100 -1.73 14.55 -10.25
N GLU A 101 -0.42 14.32 -10.26
CA GLU A 101 0.47 14.67 -11.37
C GLU A 101 0.41 13.63 -12.48
N TYR A 102 0.27 14.08 -13.73
CA TYR A 102 0.34 13.19 -14.88
C TYR A 102 1.76 12.64 -15.06
N LYS A 103 1.89 11.32 -15.22
CA LYS A 103 3.19 10.68 -15.49
C LYS A 103 3.29 10.25 -16.94
N GLU A 104 4.40 10.58 -17.61
CA GLU A 104 4.60 10.19 -19.01
C GLU A 104 4.62 8.67 -19.23
N SER A 105 4.98 7.92 -18.19
CA SER A 105 4.99 6.46 -18.18
C SER A 105 4.15 5.92 -17.04
N ILE A 106 3.41 4.83 -17.29
CA ILE A 106 2.63 4.09 -16.28
C ILE A 106 3.59 3.26 -15.43
N ASN A 107 4.34 3.93 -14.56
CA ASN A 107 5.25 3.32 -13.61
C ASN A 107 4.84 3.74 -12.20
N LEU A 108 4.50 2.76 -11.37
CA LEU A 108 4.16 3.00 -9.97
C LEU A 108 5.47 3.15 -9.18
N MET A 109 5.83 4.38 -8.84
CA MET A 109 7.05 4.71 -8.11
C MET A 109 6.84 4.45 -6.62
N LEU A 110 7.15 3.24 -6.16
CA LEU A 110 6.76 2.80 -4.83
C LEU A 110 7.32 3.64 -3.68
N ASP A 111 8.41 4.36 -3.85
CA ASP A 111 8.92 5.23 -2.78
C ASP A 111 7.98 6.42 -2.53
N ASP A 112 7.52 7.09 -3.59
CA ASP A 112 6.57 8.21 -3.50
C ASP A 112 5.24 7.73 -2.93
N TRP A 113 4.74 6.62 -3.46
CA TRP A 113 3.49 5.99 -3.03
C TRP A 113 3.58 5.46 -1.60
N ARG A 114 4.73 4.92 -1.19
CA ARG A 114 4.96 4.47 0.18
C ARG A 114 4.83 5.62 1.16
N SER A 115 5.52 6.74 0.92
CA SER A 115 5.45 7.91 1.79
C SER A 115 4.01 8.39 1.94
N TYR A 116 3.32 8.53 0.81
CA TYR A 116 1.91 8.93 0.79
C TYR A 116 0.99 7.94 1.54
N TRP A 117 1.23 6.64 1.41
CA TRP A 117 0.46 5.63 2.14
C TRP A 117 0.78 5.60 3.64
N GLU A 118 2.02 5.86 4.05
CA GLU A 118 2.39 5.99 5.47
C GLU A 118 1.66 7.18 6.11
N ASP A 119 1.52 8.32 5.41
CA ASP A 119 0.70 9.46 5.85
C ASP A 119 -0.80 9.12 5.91
N SER A 120 -1.31 8.42 4.90
CA SER A 120 -2.71 8.03 4.82
C SER A 120 -3.09 7.01 5.90
N LEU A 121 -2.12 6.17 6.31
CA LEU A 121 -2.30 5.19 7.37
C LEU A 121 -2.59 5.85 8.71
N ASP A 122 -1.94 6.98 9.01
CA ASP A 122 -2.24 7.75 10.23
C ASP A 122 -3.70 8.20 10.25
N THR A 123 -4.24 8.67 9.11
CA THR A 123 -5.63 9.10 9.01
C THR A 123 -6.59 7.94 9.34
N ILE A 124 -6.37 6.77 8.75
CA ILE A 124 -7.20 5.57 9.00
C ILE A 124 -7.11 5.12 10.46
N ILE A 125 -5.91 5.20 11.06
CA ILE A 125 -5.72 4.82 12.46
C ILE A 125 -6.46 5.79 13.39
N LEU A 126 -6.39 7.10 13.12
CA LEU A 126 -7.08 8.15 13.89
C LEU A 126 -8.60 8.03 13.79
N ASP A 127 -9.13 7.68 12.62
CA ASP A 127 -10.57 7.39 12.45
C ASP A 127 -10.98 6.20 13.34
N ALA A 128 -10.18 5.13 13.35
CA ALA A 128 -10.38 3.97 14.21
C ALA A 128 -10.11 4.23 15.72
N MET A 129 -9.54 5.38 16.10
CA MET A 129 -9.45 5.85 17.49
C MET A 129 -10.71 6.58 17.95
N SER A 130 -11.47 7.12 17.00
CA SER A 130 -12.62 8.00 17.26
C SER A 130 -13.94 7.22 17.35
N ASP A 131 -13.96 5.99 16.86
CA ASP A 131 -15.06 5.00 16.96
C ASP A 131 -14.95 4.11 18.21
#